data_AF-E3NW18-F1
#
_entry.id   AF-E3NW18-F1
#
_cell.length_a   1.000
_cell.length_b   1.000
_cell.length_c   1.000
_cell.angle_alpha   90.00
_cell.angle_beta   90.00
_cell.angle_gamma   90.00
#
_symmetry.space_group_name_H-M   'P 1'
#
loop_
_entity.id
_entity.type
_entity.pdbx_description
1 polymer ?
#
loop_
_entity_poly.entity_id
_entity_poly.type
_entity_poly.pdbx_seq_one_letter_code
_entity_poly.pdbx_strand_id
1 'polypeptide(L)'
;MDGREIMMFKSSLTSNNIDTFLKHWLAGGSPRLKLFSAKTINFDLDALFADINVVFVEGLRQYTSPFQIKYRFSFGYDLRREDGVTATVFYRPDGETIIAVWPEIVCYC
;
A
#
# COMPACT_ATOMS: atom_id res chain seq x y z
N MET A 1 -0.32 15.25 -8.82
CA MET A 1 -1.40 14.96 -7.85
C MET A 1 -0.82 15.10 -6.45
N ASP A 2 -1.33 16.00 -5.62
CA ASP A 2 -0.93 16.16 -4.22
C ASP A 2 -1.71 15.20 -3.28
N GLY A 3 -2.06 14.03 -3.81
CA GLY A 3 -3.02 13.11 -3.21
C GLY A 3 -2.40 12.38 -2.03
N ARG A 4 -2.71 12.83 -0.82
CA ARG A 4 -2.49 12.02 0.39
C ARG A 4 -3.27 10.72 0.33
N GLU A 5 -4.40 10.71 -0.37
CA GLU A 5 -5.17 9.50 -0.65
C GLU A 5 -5.49 9.41 -2.14
N ILE A 6 -5.38 8.21 -2.69
CA ILE A 6 -5.76 7.87 -4.07
C ILE A 6 -6.74 6.70 -3.98
N MET A 7 -7.98 6.92 -4.44
CA MET A 7 -9.03 5.91 -4.44
C MET A 7 -9.58 5.73 -5.86
N MET A 8 -9.47 4.52 -6.40
CA MET A 8 -9.88 4.18 -7.77
C MET A 8 -10.94 3.07 -7.75
N PHE A 9 -12.19 3.46 -7.52
CA PHE A 9 -13.32 2.54 -7.36
C PHE A 9 -13.74 1.79 -8.65
N LYS A 10 -13.48 2.37 -9.82
CA LYS A 10 -13.74 1.75 -11.13
C LYS A 10 -12.45 1.75 -11.95
N SER A 11 -11.59 0.79 -11.64
CA SER A 11 -10.32 0.63 -12.32
C SER A 11 -10.12 -0.81 -12.77
N SER A 12 -9.33 -0.97 -13.82
CA SER A 12 -8.91 -2.27 -14.36
C SER A 12 -7.39 -2.41 -14.19
N LEU A 13 -6.87 -2.03 -13.02
CA LEU A 13 -5.44 -2.13 -12.75
C LEU A 13 -5.05 -3.59 -12.64
N THR A 14 -3.87 -3.92 -13.13
CA THR A 14 -3.25 -5.25 -13.00
C THR A 14 -2.21 -5.24 -11.87
N SER A 15 -1.77 -6.41 -11.41
CA SER A 15 -0.64 -6.51 -10.48
C SER A 15 0.60 -5.76 -10.98
N ASN A 16 0.89 -5.82 -12.28
CA ASN A 16 2.01 -5.08 -12.89
C ASN A 16 1.86 -3.56 -12.77
N ASN A 17 0.63 -3.02 -12.84
CA ASN A 17 0.41 -1.59 -12.63
C ASN A 17 0.66 -1.20 -11.17
N ILE A 18 0.30 -2.08 -10.22
CA ILE A 18 0.56 -1.84 -8.81
C ILE A 18 2.06 -1.99 -8.49
N ASP A 19 2.75 -3.00 -9.03
CA ASP A 19 4.21 -3.15 -8.96
C ASP A 19 4.93 -1.90 -9.46
N THR A 20 4.54 -1.40 -10.64
CA THR A 20 5.08 -0.15 -11.20
C THR A 20 4.86 1.04 -10.26
N PHE A 21 3.68 1.13 -9.65
CA PHE A 21 3.36 2.19 -8.68
C PHE A 21 4.20 2.06 -7.40
N LEU A 22 4.37 0.86 -6.87
CA LEU A 22 5.18 0.59 -5.68
C LEU A 22 6.65 0.92 -5.92
N LYS A 23 7.21 0.52 -7.08
CA LYS A 23 8.56 0.88 -7.50
C LYS A 23 8.74 2.40 -7.59
N HIS A 24 7.76 3.10 -8.17
CA HIS A 24 7.78 4.57 -8.21
C HIS A 24 7.74 5.20 -6.82
N TRP A 25 6.89 4.68 -5.92
CA TRP A 25 6.80 5.17 -4.54
C TRP A 25 8.08 4.90 -3.73
N LEU A 26 8.68 3.73 -3.89
CA LEU A 26 9.97 3.35 -3.30
C LEU A 26 11.11 4.27 -3.76
N ALA A 27 11.10 4.73 -5.02
CA ALA A 27 12.06 5.70 -5.55
C ALA A 27 11.82 7.15 -5.08
N GLY A 28 10.93 7.37 -4.10
CA GLY A 28 10.60 8.71 -3.57
C GLY A 28 9.45 9.41 -4.30
N GLY A 29 8.83 8.75 -5.29
CA GLY A 29 7.60 9.21 -5.93
C GLY A 29 6.42 9.29 -4.94
N SER A 30 5.50 10.21 -5.18
CA SER A 30 4.32 10.42 -4.31
C SER A 30 4.67 10.48 -2.80
N PRO A 31 5.60 11.33 -2.37
CA PRO A 31 6.17 11.30 -1.00
C PRO A 31 5.13 11.54 0.10
N ARG A 32 4.01 12.19 -0.25
CA ARG A 32 2.91 12.53 0.67
C ARG A 32 1.80 11.46 0.71
N LEU A 33 1.93 10.36 -0.02
CA LEU A 33 0.95 9.28 -0.04
C LEU A 33 0.75 8.72 1.37
N LYS A 34 -0.51 8.57 1.76
CA LYS A 34 -0.96 7.92 3.00
C LYS A 34 -1.80 6.69 2.69
N LEU A 35 -2.68 6.77 1.69
CA LEU A 35 -3.51 5.63 1.28
C LEU A 35 -3.60 5.54 -0.25
N PHE A 36 -3.49 4.33 -0.77
CA PHE A 36 -3.94 3.98 -2.11
C PHE A 36 -4.94 2.83 -2.01
N SER A 37 -6.06 2.91 -2.73
CA SER A 37 -7.02 1.82 -2.89
C SER A 37 -7.48 1.76 -4.33
N ALA A 38 -7.45 0.57 -4.93
CA ALA A 38 -7.93 0.34 -6.28
C ALA A 38 -8.46 -1.09 -6.45
N LYS A 39 -9.33 -1.28 -7.45
CA LYS A 39 -9.66 -2.62 -7.93
C LYS A 39 -8.55 -3.14 -8.83
N THR A 40 -8.05 -4.31 -8.47
CA THR A 40 -7.04 -5.06 -9.22
C THR A 40 -7.69 -6.27 -9.86
N ILE A 41 -7.60 -6.37 -11.18
CA ILE A 41 -8.08 -7.52 -11.94
C ILE A 41 -6.96 -8.55 -12.09
N ASN A 42 -7.32 -9.83 -12.12
CA ASN A 42 -6.39 -10.95 -12.26
C ASN A 42 -5.20 -10.83 -11.28
N PHE A 43 -5.52 -10.70 -9.99
CA PHE A 43 -4.51 -10.52 -8.95
C PHE A 43 -3.52 -11.68 -8.95
N ASP A 44 -2.26 -11.34 -9.13
CA ASP A 44 -1.10 -12.22 -9.10
C ASP A 44 -0.08 -11.60 -8.14
N LEU A 45 0.26 -12.36 -7.09
CA LEU A 45 1.14 -11.90 -6.02
C LEU A 45 2.61 -11.90 -6.46
N ASP A 46 3.00 -12.86 -7.30
CA ASP A 46 4.37 -12.95 -7.81
C ASP A 46 4.64 -11.79 -8.76
N ALA A 47 3.67 -11.46 -9.63
CA ALA A 47 3.75 -10.30 -10.49
C ALA A 47 3.72 -8.97 -9.72
N LEU A 48 3.06 -8.92 -8.56
CA LEU A 48 2.97 -7.72 -7.72
C LEU A 48 4.30 -7.36 -7.04
N PHE A 49 5.11 -8.37 -6.70
CA PHE A 49 6.34 -8.22 -5.92
C PHE A 49 7.59 -8.75 -6.64
N ALA A 50 7.55 -8.92 -7.96
CA ALA A 50 8.58 -9.59 -8.75
C ALA A 50 10.02 -9.09 -8.46
N ASP A 51 10.17 -7.80 -8.15
CA ASP A 51 11.47 -7.19 -7.79
C ASP A 51 11.39 -6.30 -6.53
N ILE A 52 10.44 -6.57 -5.64
CA ILE A 52 10.24 -5.77 -4.43
C ILE A 52 10.49 -6.64 -3.21
N ASN A 53 11.41 -6.19 -2.35
CA ASN A 53 11.63 -6.84 -1.07
C ASN A 53 10.46 -6.52 -0.13
N VAL A 54 9.68 -7.56 0.22
CA VAL A 54 8.53 -7.46 1.11
C VAL A 54 8.67 -8.41 2.29
N VAL A 55 8.15 -8.00 3.43
CA VAL A 55 8.05 -8.82 4.63
C VAL A 55 6.57 -9.15 4.85
N PHE A 56 6.24 -10.44 4.85
CA PHE A 56 4.90 -10.87 5.25
C PHE A 56 4.70 -10.64 6.74
N VAL A 57 3.58 -10.00 7.10
CA VAL A 57 3.24 -9.67 8.47
C VAL A 57 1.86 -10.20 8.79
N GLU A 58 1.75 -10.97 9.86
CA GLU A 58 0.48 -11.49 10.39
C GLU A 58 0.05 -10.74 11.65
N GLY A 59 -1.26 -10.78 11.93
CA GLY A 59 -1.87 -10.17 13.10
C GLY A 59 -2.81 -9.03 12.75
N LEU A 60 -3.75 -8.74 13.66
CA LEU A 60 -4.71 -7.66 13.48
C LEU A 60 -3.99 -6.31 13.46
N ARG A 61 -4.06 -5.62 12.33
CA ARG A 61 -3.56 -4.26 12.15
C ARG A 61 -4.72 -3.33 11.86
N GLN A 62 -4.66 -2.16 12.47
CA GLN A 62 -5.65 -1.12 12.29
C GLN A 62 -4.96 0.12 11.74
N TYR A 63 -5.45 0.59 10.59
CA TYR A 63 -5.00 1.80 9.94
C TYR A 63 -6.14 2.80 9.88
N THR A 64 -5.87 4.07 10.18
CA THR A 64 -6.83 5.16 10.02
C THR A 64 -6.32 6.08 8.94
N SER A 65 -7.08 6.21 7.85
CA SER A 65 -6.71 7.11 6.75
C SER A 65 -6.83 8.58 7.15
N PRO A 66 -6.16 9.50 6.44
CA PRO A 66 -6.40 10.94 6.60
C PRO A 66 -7.88 11.36 6.67
N PHE A 67 -8.77 10.73 5.89
CA PHE A 67 -10.22 10.95 5.93
C PHE A 67 -10.96 10.19 7.04
N GLN A 68 -10.25 9.71 8.06
CA GLN A 68 -10.80 9.00 9.23
C GLN A 68 -11.48 7.65 8.90
N ILE A 69 -11.19 7.07 7.73
CA ILE A 69 -11.68 5.74 7.37
C ILE A 69 -10.78 4.71 8.05
N LYS A 70 -11.40 3.78 8.79
CA LYS A 70 -10.69 2.73 9.51
C LYS A 70 -10.61 1.47 8.65
N TYR A 71 -9.38 1.02 8.41
CA TYR A 71 -9.07 -0.23 7.75
C TYR A 71 -8.57 -1.22 8.79
N ARG A 72 -9.09 -2.44 8.73
CA ARG A 72 -8.63 -3.57 9.54
C ARG A 72 -8.22 -4.70 8.62
N PHE A 73 -7.03 -5.23 8.85
CA PHE A 73 -6.47 -6.33 8.08
C PHE A 73 -5.77 -7.29 9.04
N SER A 74 -5.91 -8.60 8.78
CA SER A 74 -5.33 -9.68 9.61
C SER A 74 -3.93 -10.09 9.15
N PHE A 75 -3.49 -9.60 7.99
CA PHE A 75 -2.16 -9.79 7.45
C PHE A 75 -1.84 -8.66 6.44
N GLY A 76 -0.60 -8.62 5.95
CA GLY A 76 -0.19 -7.76 4.85
C GLY A 76 1.28 -7.96 4.49
N TYR A 77 1.73 -7.22 3.49
CA TYR A 77 3.11 -7.24 3.01
C TYR A 77 3.74 -5.87 3.24
N ASP A 78 4.71 -5.81 4.14
CA ASP A 78 5.41 -4.57 4.47
C ASP A 78 6.58 -4.37 3.51
N LEU A 79 6.64 -3.18 2.92
CA LEU A 79 7.78 -2.67 2.18
C LEU A 79 8.27 -1.38 2.83
N ARG A 80 9.59 -1.20 2.82
CA ARG A 80 10.24 -0.05 3.44
C ARG A 80 10.95 0.77 2.39
N ARG A 81 10.62 2.06 2.34
CA ARG A 81 11.31 3.04 1.52
C ARG A 81 12.64 3.45 2.16
N GLU A 82 13.57 3.97 1.37
CA GLU A 82 14.91 4.37 1.83
C GLU A 82 14.89 5.39 2.98
N ASP A 83 13.88 6.28 3.00
CA ASP A 83 13.68 7.26 4.08
C ASP A 83 13.14 6.66 5.38
N GLY A 84 12.95 5.34 5.43
CA GLY A 84 12.46 4.60 6.60
C GLY A 84 10.93 4.51 6.68
N VAL A 85 10.20 5.16 5.78
CA VAL A 85 8.73 5.08 5.75
C VAL A 85 8.31 3.67 5.31
N THR A 86 7.39 3.09 6.07
CA THR A 86 6.85 1.75 5.78
C THR A 86 5.46 1.86 5.17
N ALA A 87 5.21 1.06 4.13
CA ALA A 87 3.88 0.85 3.60
C ALA A 87 3.51 -0.63 3.71
N THR A 88 2.23 -0.89 3.96
CA THR A 88 1.66 -2.24 3.94
C THR A 88 0.77 -2.38 2.71
N VAL A 89 1.03 -3.39 1.91
CA VAL A 89 0.14 -3.82 0.84
C VAL A 89 -0.77 -4.92 1.37
N PHE A 90 -2.06 -4.74 1.16
CA PHE A 90 -3.09 -5.71 1.51
C PHE A 90 -4.01 -5.89 0.31
N TYR A 91 -4.37 -7.14 0.00
CA TYR A 91 -5.35 -7.44 -1.03
C TYR A 91 -6.54 -8.16 -0.41
N ARG A 92 -7.72 -7.87 -0.94
CA ARG A 92 -8.98 -8.48 -0.53
C ARG A 92 -9.40 -9.54 -1.55
N PRO A 93 -10.11 -10.59 -1.11
CA PRO A 93 -10.70 -11.57 -2.03
C PRO A 93 -11.64 -10.98 -3.09
N ASP A 94 -12.20 -9.78 -2.84
CA ASP A 94 -13.06 -9.08 -3.78
C ASP A 94 -12.29 -8.31 -4.88
N GLY A 95 -10.97 -8.47 -4.93
CA GLY A 95 -10.06 -7.83 -5.89
C GLY A 95 -9.67 -6.41 -5.53
N GLU A 96 -9.95 -5.90 -4.33
CA GLU A 96 -9.42 -4.59 -3.90
C GLU A 96 -7.98 -4.73 -3.37
N THR A 97 -7.05 -3.92 -3.90
CA THR A 97 -5.70 -3.76 -3.38
C THR A 97 -5.59 -2.43 -2.65
N ILE A 98 -5.07 -2.47 -1.43
CA ILE A 98 -4.90 -1.33 -0.53
C ILE A 98 -3.42 -1.21 -0.18
N ILE A 99 -2.89 0.00 -0.25
CA ILE A 99 -1.54 0.35 0.20
C ILE A 99 -1.69 1.40 1.29
N ALA A 100 -1.38 1.01 2.52
CA ALA A 100 -1.46 1.89 3.69
C ALA A 100 -0.04 2.32 4.09
N VAL A 101 0.26 3.61 4.00
CA VAL A 101 1.55 4.17 4.39
C VAL A 101 1.46 4.61 5.84
N TRP A 102 2.26 3.99 6.70
CA TRP A 102 2.27 4.27 8.13
C TRP A 102 2.84 5.66 8.40
N PRO A 103 2.33 6.37 9.41
CA PRO A 103 3.00 7.56 9.90
C PRO A 103 4.44 7.19 10.33
N GLU A 104 5.37 8.11 10.16
CA GLU A 104 6.69 7.99 10.78
C GLU A 104 6.47 7.73 12.27
N ILE A 105 7.14 6.72 12.82
CA ILE A 105 7.17 6.53 14.26
C ILE A 105 7.94 7.74 14.79
N VAL A 106 7.21 8.78 15.19
CA VAL A 106 7.78 9.87 15.96
C VAL A 106 8.08 9.27 17.32
N CYS A 107 9.32 8.82 17.51
CA CYS A 107 9.84 8.60 18.85
C CYS A 107 9.75 9.95 19.56
N TYR A 108 8.78 10.09 20.47
CA TYR A 108 8.81 11.15 21.45
C TYR A 108 9.98 10.85 22.39
N CYS A 109 11.09 11.57 22.21
CA CYS A 109 12.18 11.64 23.18
C CYS A 109 11.72 12.39 24.44
#